data_AF-A0A3P7LBL3-F1
#
_entry.id   AF-A0A3P7LBL3-F1
#
_cell.length_a   1.000
_cell.length_b   1.000
_cell.length_c   1.000
_cell.angle_alpha   90.00
_cell.angle_beta   90.00
_cell.angle_gamma   90.00
#
_symmetry.space_group_name_H-M   'P 1'
#
loop_
_entity.id
_entity.type
_entity.pdbx_description
1 polymer ?
#
loop_
_entity_poly.entity_id
_entity_poly.type
_entity_poly.pdbx_seq_one_letter_code
_entity_poly.pdbx_strand_id
1 'polypeptide(L)'
;MYPDPFLSAHVVLYELCLQTSAYLAFFSWIFHIVAFTALSAVFCQIVSKQAVGSGIPEVKVIMHGFKMDNYLTCRTLIAKMVGLTLAMGGGLPIGKEGPFVHMGAIVATLLSKITASCQYSAFFSNEGREMEMLSSGCAVGIACTFSAPIGAVLYAIESTSKYFAVKNYWRGFLAATCSAIIFRFANFFVTAEQSGKCKSYLFISGMMGAIFIFAHRHISIFRQRNKVFKMIFKNKWVL
;
A
#
# COMPACT_ATOMS: atom_id res chain seq x y z
N MET A 1 7.22 6.93 27.30
CA MET A 1 7.12 6.55 25.87
C MET A 1 5.90 5.65 25.80
N TYR A 2 4.70 6.22 25.57
CA TYR A 2 3.49 5.41 25.48
C TYR A 2 3.57 4.61 24.19
N PRO A 3 3.55 3.27 24.24
CA PRO A 3 3.56 2.51 23.02
C PRO A 3 2.14 2.59 22.42
N ASP A 4 2.09 2.71 21.12
CA ASP A 4 0.90 2.69 20.27
C ASP A 4 -0.06 1.57 20.70
N PRO A 5 -1.35 1.86 20.97
CA PRO A 5 -2.21 0.99 21.78
C PRO A 5 -2.41 -0.42 21.19
N PHE A 6 -2.33 -0.56 19.86
CA PHE A 6 -2.45 -1.85 19.17
C PHE A 6 -1.16 -2.69 19.20
N LEU A 7 0.01 -2.05 19.07
CA LEU A 7 1.30 -2.73 19.16
C LEU A 7 1.66 -3.03 20.63
N SER A 8 1.21 -2.20 21.56
CA SER A 8 1.33 -2.44 23.00
C SER A 8 0.53 -3.66 23.48
N ALA A 9 -0.69 -3.85 22.97
CA ALA A 9 -1.60 -4.84 23.51
C ALA A 9 -1.07 -6.28 23.39
N HIS A 10 -0.47 -6.63 22.24
CA HIS A 10 0.09 -7.97 22.06
C HIS A 10 1.38 -8.18 22.87
N VAL A 11 2.20 -7.13 23.04
CA VAL A 11 3.38 -7.17 23.92
C VAL A 11 2.97 -7.34 25.37
N VAL A 12 1.96 -6.59 25.83
CA VAL A 12 1.43 -6.71 27.20
C VAL A 12 0.83 -8.11 27.43
N LEU A 13 0.10 -8.65 26.46
CA LEU A 13 -0.43 -10.02 26.52
C LEU A 13 0.71 -11.05 26.62
N TYR A 14 1.77 -10.88 25.84
CA TYR A 14 2.95 -11.75 25.88
C TYR A 14 3.65 -11.71 27.24
N GLU A 15 3.87 -10.51 27.80
CA GLU A 15 4.49 -10.32 29.12
C GLU A 15 3.65 -10.97 30.24
N LEU A 16 2.33 -10.85 30.19
CA LEU A 16 1.41 -11.53 31.12
C LEU A 16 1.50 -13.06 31.02
N CYS A 17 1.57 -13.60 29.81
CA CYS A 17 1.71 -15.03 29.59
C CYS A 17 3.08 -15.57 30.03
N LEU A 18 4.13 -14.77 29.89
CA LEU A 18 5.51 -15.11 30.27
C LEU A 18 5.62 -15.38 31.77
N GLN A 19 4.87 -14.63 32.59
CA GLN A 19 4.83 -14.82 34.05
C GLN A 19 4.28 -16.19 34.46
N THR A 20 3.46 -16.82 33.61
CA THR A 20 2.87 -18.13 33.89
C THR A 20 3.73 -19.27 33.32
N SER A 21 4.07 -19.22 32.03
CA SER A 21 4.98 -20.19 31.41
C SER A 21 5.47 -19.72 30.03
N ALA A 22 6.72 -20.07 29.70
CA ALA A 22 7.32 -19.72 28.41
C ALA A 22 6.56 -20.32 27.20
N TYR A 23 6.01 -21.54 27.35
CA TYR A 23 5.24 -22.19 26.29
C TYR A 23 3.96 -21.43 25.95
N LEU A 24 3.24 -20.93 26.96
CA LEU A 24 1.99 -20.20 26.76
C LEU A 24 2.23 -18.83 26.11
N ALA A 25 3.32 -18.16 26.46
CA ALA A 25 3.76 -16.94 25.80
C ALA A 25 4.07 -17.16 24.31
N PHE A 26 4.77 -18.23 23.97
CA PHE A 26 5.07 -18.60 22.59
C PHE A 26 3.81 -18.90 21.76
N PHE A 27 2.88 -19.68 22.30
CA PHE A 27 1.62 -19.97 21.61
C PHE A 27 0.75 -18.73 21.43
N SER A 28 0.68 -17.86 22.44
CA SER A 28 -0.04 -16.59 22.37
C SER A 28 0.51 -15.69 21.25
N TRP A 29 1.84 -15.57 21.15
CA TRP A 29 2.51 -14.80 20.11
C TRP A 29 2.19 -15.31 18.70
N ILE A 30 2.33 -16.62 18.48
CA ILE A 30 2.02 -17.24 17.18
C ILE A 30 0.53 -17.08 16.85
N PHE A 31 -0.34 -17.33 17.82
CA PHE A 31 -1.78 -17.24 17.63
C PHE A 31 -2.19 -15.83 17.23
N HIS A 32 -1.65 -14.79 17.86
CA HIS A 32 -1.90 -13.40 17.50
C HIS A 32 -1.54 -13.11 16.03
N ILE A 33 -0.31 -13.43 15.63
CA ILE A 33 0.18 -13.20 14.26
C ILE A 33 -0.68 -13.95 13.24
N VAL A 34 -0.95 -15.23 13.49
CA VAL A 34 -1.73 -16.08 12.58
C VAL A 34 -3.18 -15.62 12.50
N ALA A 35 -3.82 -15.28 13.62
CA ALA A 35 -5.21 -14.84 13.66
C ALA A 35 -5.41 -13.52 12.90
N PHE A 36 -4.56 -12.51 13.15
CA PHE A 36 -4.66 -11.21 12.47
C PHE A 36 -4.38 -11.32 10.96
N THR A 37 -3.38 -12.14 10.58
CA THR A 37 -3.05 -12.36 9.16
C THR A 37 -4.15 -13.14 8.44
N ALA A 38 -4.69 -14.19 9.07
CA ALA A 38 -5.79 -14.96 8.51
C ALA A 38 -7.05 -14.12 8.37
N LEU A 39 -7.38 -13.30 9.37
CA LEU A 39 -8.52 -12.39 9.33
C LEU A 39 -8.37 -11.36 8.20
N SER A 40 -7.18 -10.77 8.04
CA SER A 40 -6.86 -9.87 6.93
C SER A 40 -7.07 -10.54 5.56
N ALA A 41 -6.54 -11.76 5.40
CA ALA A 41 -6.66 -12.52 4.15
C ALA A 41 -8.11 -12.87 3.83
N VAL A 42 -8.87 -13.35 4.82
CA VAL A 42 -10.30 -13.69 4.67
C VAL A 42 -11.11 -12.44 4.34
N PHE A 43 -10.88 -11.32 5.03
CA PHE A 43 -11.59 -10.06 4.78
C PHE A 43 -11.35 -9.54 3.35
N CYS A 44 -10.10 -9.51 2.90
CA CYS A 44 -9.77 -9.12 1.52
C CYS A 44 -10.48 -10.01 0.49
N GLN A 45 -10.56 -11.32 0.74
CA GLN A 45 -11.18 -12.27 -0.19
C GLN A 45 -12.70 -12.18 -0.26
N ILE A 46 -13.37 -11.90 0.86
CA ILE A 46 -14.83 -11.69 0.91
C ILE A 46 -15.20 -10.34 0.28
N VAL A 47 -14.46 -9.28 0.60
CA VAL A 47 -14.81 -7.93 0.14
C VAL A 47 -14.38 -7.71 -1.30
N SER A 48 -13.10 -7.84 -1.64
CA SER A 48 -12.67 -7.73 -3.04
C SER A 48 -11.33 -8.39 -3.29
N LYS A 49 -11.34 -9.41 -4.14
CA LYS A 49 -10.12 -10.13 -4.57
C LYS A 49 -9.10 -9.19 -5.24
N GLN A 50 -9.56 -8.10 -5.83
CA GLN A 50 -8.72 -7.10 -6.50
C GLN A 50 -7.88 -6.26 -5.51
N ALA A 51 -8.17 -6.32 -4.20
CA ALA A 51 -7.40 -5.62 -3.18
C ALA A 51 -6.10 -6.34 -2.78
N VAL A 52 -5.89 -7.59 -3.25
CA VAL A 52 -4.72 -8.40 -2.90
C VAL A 52 -3.45 -7.80 -3.51
N GLY A 53 -2.39 -7.69 -2.71
CA GLY A 53 -1.07 -7.24 -3.15
C GLY A 53 -0.87 -5.73 -3.16
N SER A 54 0.25 -5.31 -3.75
CA SER A 54 0.73 -3.91 -3.71
C SER A 54 -0.18 -2.95 -4.47
N GLY A 55 -0.59 -3.29 -5.70
CA GLY A 55 -1.39 -2.43 -6.57
C GLY A 55 -0.59 -1.47 -7.44
N ILE A 56 0.70 -1.27 -7.17
CA ILE A 56 1.59 -0.46 -8.03
C ILE A 56 1.66 -1.00 -9.47
N PRO A 57 1.94 -2.30 -9.74
CA PRO A 57 2.07 -2.76 -11.11
C PRO A 57 0.76 -2.67 -11.88
N GLU A 58 -0.39 -2.88 -11.25
CA GLU A 58 -1.70 -2.76 -11.85
C GLU A 58 -2.05 -1.30 -12.18
N VAL A 59 -1.78 -0.37 -11.26
CA VAL A 59 -1.96 1.07 -11.51
C VAL A 59 -1.04 1.54 -12.65
N LYS A 60 0.20 1.03 -12.70
CA LYS A 60 1.12 1.28 -13.83
C LYS A 60 0.52 0.82 -15.15
N VAL A 61 -0.06 -0.38 -15.20
CA VAL A 61 -0.71 -0.92 -16.41
C VAL A 61 -1.91 -0.06 -16.83
N ILE A 62 -2.72 0.41 -15.87
CA ILE A 62 -3.83 1.34 -16.13
C ILE A 62 -3.33 2.66 -16.73
N MET A 63 -2.23 3.21 -16.22
CA MET A 63 -1.62 4.43 -16.74
C MET A 63 -1.02 4.29 -18.14
N HIS A 64 -0.70 3.06 -18.57
CA HIS A 64 -0.33 2.76 -19.95
C HIS A 64 -1.54 2.56 -20.89
N GLY A 65 -2.77 2.75 -20.39
CA GLY A 65 -4.00 2.71 -21.19
C GLY A 65 -4.80 1.40 -21.09
N PHE A 66 -4.34 0.42 -20.32
CA PHE A 66 -5.09 -0.83 -20.13
C PHE A 66 -6.14 -0.69 -19.04
N LYS A 67 -7.42 -0.61 -19.42
CA LYS A 67 -8.53 -0.53 -18.48
C LYS A 67 -8.77 -1.89 -17.81
N MET A 68 -8.66 -1.92 -16.49
CA MET A 68 -8.92 -3.09 -15.64
C MET A 68 -10.25 -2.89 -14.91
N ASP A 69 -11.25 -3.69 -15.25
CA ASP A 69 -12.58 -3.58 -14.64
C ASP A 69 -12.54 -3.93 -13.14
N ASN A 70 -13.34 -3.21 -12.35
CA ASN A 70 -13.50 -3.40 -10.91
C ASN A 70 -12.25 -3.18 -10.03
N TYR A 71 -11.14 -2.70 -10.59
CA TYR A 71 -9.91 -2.43 -9.83
C TYR A 71 -10.00 -1.12 -9.02
N LEU A 72 -10.49 -0.05 -9.65
CA LEU A 72 -10.60 1.30 -9.09
C LEU A 72 -12.00 1.57 -8.50
N THR A 73 -12.40 0.79 -7.49
CA THR A 73 -13.74 0.88 -6.87
C THR A 73 -13.67 1.24 -5.38
N CYS A 74 -14.71 1.87 -4.84
CA CYS A 74 -14.76 2.17 -3.40
C CYS A 74 -14.72 0.88 -2.54
N ARG A 75 -15.24 -0.23 -3.07
CA ARG A 75 -15.18 -1.54 -2.42
C ARG A 75 -13.74 -2.06 -2.28
N THR A 76 -12.86 -1.86 -3.28
CA THR A 76 -11.44 -2.22 -3.16
C THR A 76 -10.70 -1.32 -2.18
N LEU A 77 -11.05 -0.03 -2.10
CA LEU A 77 -10.49 0.91 -1.12
C LEU A 77 -10.74 0.45 0.32
N ILE A 78 -12.00 0.14 0.67
CA ILE A 78 -12.38 -0.31 2.02
C ILE A 78 -11.71 -1.64 2.35
N ALA A 79 -11.71 -2.59 1.41
CA ALA A 79 -11.03 -3.87 1.57
C ALA A 79 -9.55 -3.69 1.92
N LYS A 80 -8.86 -2.78 1.20
CA LYS A 80 -7.42 -2.56 1.34
C LYS A 80 -7.06 -1.81 2.62
N MET A 81 -7.87 -0.84 3.03
CA MET A 81 -7.67 -0.12 4.30
C MET A 81 -7.75 -1.06 5.50
N VAL A 82 -8.84 -1.83 5.62
CA VAL A 82 -9.03 -2.75 6.75
C VAL A 82 -8.04 -3.91 6.69
N GLY A 83 -7.80 -4.49 5.51
CA GLY A 83 -6.84 -5.56 5.33
C GLY A 83 -5.41 -5.16 5.72
N LEU A 84 -4.98 -3.95 5.33
CA LEU A 84 -3.66 -3.44 5.69
C LEU A 84 -3.54 -3.16 7.19
N THR A 85 -4.55 -2.55 7.81
CA THR A 85 -4.55 -2.30 9.26
C THR A 85 -4.45 -3.59 10.06
N LEU A 86 -5.20 -4.63 9.67
CA LEU A 86 -5.13 -5.94 10.31
C LEU A 86 -3.78 -6.63 10.09
N ALA A 87 -3.21 -6.53 8.89
CA ALA A 87 -1.91 -7.12 8.58
C ALA A 87 -0.76 -6.44 9.35
N MET A 88 -0.81 -5.10 9.49
CA MET A 88 0.13 -4.34 10.31
C MET A 88 -0.07 -4.59 11.81
N GLY A 89 -1.31 -4.73 12.27
CA GLY A 89 -1.64 -5.10 13.66
C GLY A 89 -1.17 -6.51 14.06
N GLY A 90 -1.00 -7.40 13.07
CA GLY A 90 -0.39 -8.73 13.25
C GLY A 90 1.14 -8.71 13.30
N GLY A 91 1.81 -7.56 13.12
CA GLY A 91 3.26 -7.46 13.21
C GLY A 91 4.04 -8.06 12.03
N LEU A 92 3.38 -8.33 10.90
CA LEU A 92 4.09 -8.82 9.70
C LEU A 92 4.96 -7.71 9.10
N PRO A 93 6.16 -8.04 8.58
CA PRO A 93 7.02 -7.08 7.89
C PRO A 93 6.47 -6.75 6.50
N ILE A 94 5.36 -6.00 6.44
CA ILE A 94 4.66 -5.59 5.23
C ILE A 94 4.82 -4.07 5.04
N GLY A 95 5.19 -3.67 3.83
CA GLY A 95 5.26 -2.25 3.46
C GLY A 95 3.88 -1.64 3.20
N LYS A 96 3.60 -0.49 3.82
CA LYS A 96 2.38 0.31 3.58
C LYS A 96 2.40 1.09 2.26
N GLU A 97 3.57 1.34 1.72
CA GLU A 97 3.78 2.24 0.58
C GLU A 97 2.94 1.87 -0.64
N GLY A 98 3.08 0.64 -1.14
CA GLY A 98 2.35 0.16 -2.33
C GLY A 98 0.83 0.25 -2.21
N PRO A 99 0.22 -0.33 -1.16
CA PRO A 99 -1.20 -0.19 -0.90
C PRO A 99 -1.69 1.26 -0.86
N PHE A 100 -0.93 2.18 -0.24
CA PHE A 100 -1.30 3.59 -0.15
C PHE A 100 -1.26 4.32 -1.51
N VAL A 101 -0.32 3.97 -2.40
CA VAL A 101 -0.32 4.47 -3.78
C VAL A 101 -1.62 4.07 -4.49
N HIS A 102 -2.01 2.80 -4.36
CA HIS A 102 -3.26 2.31 -4.94
C HIS A 102 -4.49 2.98 -4.34
N MET A 103 -4.53 3.18 -3.02
CA MET A 103 -5.64 3.88 -2.36
C MET A 103 -5.77 5.33 -2.85
N GLY A 104 -4.65 6.04 -3.00
CA GLY A 104 -4.63 7.39 -3.57
C GLY A 104 -5.13 7.43 -5.02
N ALA A 105 -4.76 6.42 -5.82
CA ALA A 105 -5.26 6.24 -7.18
C ALA A 105 -6.79 6.03 -7.22
N ILE A 106 -7.32 5.15 -6.35
CA ILE A 106 -8.77 4.90 -6.25
C ILE A 106 -9.52 6.17 -5.85
N VAL A 107 -9.03 6.90 -4.84
CA VAL A 107 -9.66 8.16 -4.38
C VAL A 107 -9.69 9.19 -5.50
N ALA A 108 -8.60 9.34 -6.27
CA ALA A 108 -8.57 10.24 -7.43
C ALA A 108 -9.63 9.86 -8.48
N THR A 109 -9.75 8.57 -8.83
CA THR A 109 -10.77 8.10 -9.78
C THR A 109 -12.20 8.30 -9.26
N LEU A 110 -12.44 8.08 -7.97
CA LEU A 110 -13.75 8.31 -7.36
C LEU A 110 -14.11 9.81 -7.37
N LEU A 111 -13.15 10.69 -7.05
CA LEU A 111 -13.34 12.13 -7.15
C LEU A 111 -13.64 12.56 -8.59
N SER A 112 -12.93 12.03 -9.60
CA SER A 112 -13.22 12.30 -11.01
C SER A 112 -14.66 11.96 -11.38
N LYS A 113 -15.14 10.79 -10.93
CA LYS A 113 -16.52 10.33 -11.19
C LYS A 113 -17.56 11.21 -10.50
N ILE A 114 -17.32 11.59 -9.25
CA ILE A 114 -18.22 12.47 -8.48
C ILE A 114 -18.29 13.86 -9.13
N THR A 115 -17.13 14.44 -9.48
CA THR A 115 -17.08 15.75 -10.14
C THR A 115 -17.75 15.72 -11.51
N ALA A 116 -17.56 14.66 -12.30
CA ALA A 116 -18.25 14.48 -13.59
C ALA A 116 -19.77 14.32 -13.44
N SER A 117 -20.25 13.76 -12.33
CA SER A 117 -21.69 13.62 -12.04
C SER A 117 -22.32 14.93 -11.54
N CYS A 118 -21.55 15.81 -10.88
CA CYS A 118 -22.04 17.06 -10.30
C CYS A 118 -21.86 18.29 -11.20
N GLN A 119 -20.91 18.29 -12.13
CA GLN A 119 -20.65 19.40 -13.06
C GLN A 119 -20.71 18.95 -14.53
N TYR A 120 -21.31 19.80 -15.37
CA TYR A 120 -21.63 19.59 -16.79
C TYR A 120 -20.60 18.72 -17.55
N SER A 121 -21.14 17.61 -18.07
CA SER A 121 -20.54 16.35 -18.52
C SER A 121 -19.46 16.41 -19.64
N ALA A 122 -19.14 17.56 -20.22
CA ALA A 122 -18.33 17.62 -21.44
C ALA A 122 -16.81 17.73 -21.22
N PHE A 123 -16.35 18.25 -20.07
CA PHE A 123 -14.93 18.62 -19.89
C PHE A 123 -14.07 17.54 -19.20
N PHE A 124 -14.68 16.61 -18.45
CA PHE A 124 -13.97 15.59 -17.65
C PHE A 124 -13.93 14.18 -18.30
N SER A 125 -14.47 14.00 -19.52
CA SER A 125 -14.49 12.71 -20.21
C SER A 125 -13.18 12.34 -20.93
N ASN A 126 -12.18 13.24 -20.93
CA ASN A 126 -10.94 13.02 -21.64
C ASN A 126 -10.06 12.00 -20.90
N GLU A 127 -9.70 10.90 -21.57
CA GLU A 127 -8.83 9.86 -21.00
C GLU A 127 -7.48 10.41 -20.53
N GLY A 128 -6.93 11.38 -21.28
CA GLY A 128 -5.69 12.05 -20.90
C GLY A 128 -5.80 12.70 -19.52
N ARG A 129 -6.94 13.32 -19.22
CA ARG A 129 -7.19 14.01 -17.94
C ARG A 129 -7.36 13.04 -16.78
N GLU A 130 -8.03 11.92 -17.01
CA GLU A 130 -8.15 10.85 -16.03
C GLU A 130 -6.77 10.33 -15.61
N MET A 131 -5.84 10.18 -16.56
CA MET A 131 -4.47 9.77 -16.28
C MET A 131 -3.69 10.83 -15.48
N GLU A 132 -3.88 12.13 -15.74
CA GLU A 132 -3.27 13.19 -14.92
C GLU A 132 -3.76 13.13 -13.47
N MET A 133 -5.07 12.92 -13.30
CA MET A 133 -5.71 12.80 -11.99
C MET A 133 -5.20 11.56 -11.24
N LEU A 134 -5.12 10.42 -11.93
CA LEU A 134 -4.60 9.16 -11.39
C LEU A 134 -3.15 9.31 -10.93
N SER A 135 -2.31 9.96 -11.73
CA SER A 135 -0.92 10.25 -11.37
C SER A 135 -0.81 11.14 -10.14
N SER A 136 -1.66 12.16 -10.04
CA SER A 136 -1.71 13.05 -8.87
C SER A 136 -2.16 12.31 -7.61
N GLY A 137 -3.13 11.39 -7.74
CA GLY A 137 -3.58 10.52 -6.65
C GLY A 137 -2.48 9.60 -6.14
N CYS A 138 -1.67 9.04 -7.04
CA CYS A 138 -0.51 8.23 -6.67
C CYS A 138 0.52 9.05 -5.87
N ALA A 139 0.84 10.27 -6.33
CA ALA A 139 1.75 11.17 -5.62
C ALA A 139 1.22 11.52 -4.21
N VAL A 140 -0.08 11.81 -4.09
CA VAL A 140 -0.73 12.08 -2.80
C VAL A 140 -0.63 10.89 -1.84
N GLY A 141 -0.89 9.67 -2.32
CA GLY A 141 -0.77 8.46 -1.49
C GLY A 141 0.62 8.28 -0.89
N ILE A 142 1.66 8.58 -1.66
CA ILE A 142 3.06 8.46 -1.24
C ILE A 142 3.47 9.60 -0.32
N ALA A 143 3.00 10.81 -0.61
CA ALA A 143 3.22 11.98 0.23
C ALA A 143 2.62 11.76 1.63
N CYS A 144 1.45 11.11 1.71
CA CYS A 144 0.86 10.69 2.97
C CYS A 144 1.74 9.67 3.72
N THR A 145 2.32 8.68 3.03
CA THR A 145 3.12 7.65 3.71
C THR A 145 4.47 8.13 4.21
N PHE A 146 5.13 9.05 3.50
CA PHE A 146 6.50 9.49 3.80
C PHE A 146 6.59 10.92 4.30
N SER A 147 5.52 11.70 4.25
CA SER A 147 5.51 13.15 4.53
C SER A 147 6.53 13.94 3.70
N ALA A 148 6.90 13.45 2.52
CA ALA A 148 7.91 14.03 1.65
C ALA A 148 7.28 14.39 0.29
N PRO A 149 6.71 15.59 0.13
CA PRO A 149 5.92 15.92 -1.06
C PRO A 149 6.75 15.96 -2.35
N ILE A 150 7.99 16.46 -2.29
CA ILE A 150 8.90 16.50 -3.45
C ILE A 150 9.25 15.07 -3.90
N GLY A 151 9.69 14.22 -2.96
CA GLY A 151 10.03 12.83 -3.26
C GLY A 151 8.84 12.02 -3.77
N ALA A 152 7.64 12.30 -3.26
CA ALA A 152 6.41 11.63 -3.68
C ALA A 152 6.01 11.95 -5.12
N VAL A 153 6.14 13.22 -5.55
CA VAL A 153 5.88 13.61 -6.95
C VAL A 153 6.93 13.04 -7.88
N LEU A 154 8.21 13.07 -7.49
CA LEU A 154 9.28 12.48 -8.29
C LEU A 154 9.11 10.96 -8.45
N TYR A 155 8.78 10.26 -7.36
CA TYR A 155 8.45 8.84 -7.44
C TYR A 155 7.26 8.60 -8.36
N ALA A 156 6.19 9.40 -8.26
CA ALA A 156 5.04 9.23 -9.13
C ALA A 156 5.47 9.36 -10.59
N ILE A 157 6.28 10.36 -10.95
CA ILE A 157 6.76 10.56 -12.32
C ILE A 157 7.62 9.39 -12.80
N GLU A 158 8.58 8.95 -11.99
CA GLU A 158 9.48 7.85 -12.33
C GLU A 158 8.73 6.51 -12.48
N SER A 159 7.75 6.29 -11.61
CA SER A 159 7.06 5.01 -11.53
C SER A 159 5.85 4.90 -12.45
N THR A 160 5.20 5.99 -12.87
CA THR A 160 3.91 5.88 -13.58
C THR A 160 3.94 6.17 -15.07
N SER A 161 4.84 7.03 -15.57
CA SER A 161 4.75 7.51 -16.95
C SER A 161 6.11 7.75 -17.62
N LYS A 162 6.22 7.37 -18.89
CA LYS A 162 7.38 7.71 -19.75
C LYS A 162 7.42 9.19 -20.15
N TYR A 163 6.25 9.82 -20.24
CA TYR A 163 6.09 11.24 -20.59
C TYR A 163 5.17 11.91 -19.58
N PHE A 164 5.62 13.03 -19.01
CA PHE A 164 4.88 13.75 -17.98
C PHE A 164 4.87 15.25 -18.26
N ALA A 165 3.68 15.83 -18.38
CA ALA A 165 3.53 17.25 -18.64
C ALA A 165 3.88 18.08 -17.40
N VAL A 166 4.68 19.14 -17.57
CA VAL A 166 5.11 20.03 -16.47
C VAL A 166 3.91 20.67 -15.74
N LYS A 167 2.78 20.87 -16.42
CA LYS A 167 1.55 21.37 -15.79
C LYS A 167 1.01 20.40 -14.72
N ASN A 168 1.21 19.09 -14.91
CA ASN A 168 0.74 18.07 -13.98
C ASN A 168 1.67 17.94 -12.77
N TYR A 169 2.94 18.32 -12.93
CA TYR A 169 3.91 18.40 -11.83
C TYR A 169 3.42 19.33 -10.75
N TRP A 170 3.08 20.57 -11.12
CA TRP A 170 2.62 21.58 -10.16
C TRP A 170 1.32 21.18 -9.45
N ARG A 171 0.40 20.54 -10.17
CA ARG A 171 -0.86 20.03 -9.59
C ARG A 171 -0.63 18.91 -8.59
N GLY A 172 0.19 17.93 -8.96
CA GLY A 172 0.58 16.84 -8.08
C GLY A 172 1.34 17.34 -6.86
N PHE A 173 2.23 18.32 -7.04
CA PHE A 173 3.02 18.93 -5.97
C PHE A 173 2.15 19.65 -4.94
N LEU A 174 1.21 20.48 -5.38
CA LEU A 174 0.29 21.15 -4.46
C LEU A 174 -0.53 20.12 -3.66
N ALA A 175 -1.11 19.13 -4.34
CA ALA A 175 -1.90 18.08 -3.69
C ALA A 175 -1.07 17.25 -2.69
N ALA A 176 0.15 16.87 -3.07
CA ALA A 176 1.08 16.15 -2.20
C ALA A 176 1.48 16.97 -0.97
N THR A 177 1.68 18.28 -1.13
CA THR A 177 2.03 19.17 -0.01
C THR A 177 0.87 19.32 0.96
N CYS A 178 -0.36 19.51 0.47
CA CYS A 178 -1.56 19.52 1.32
C CYS A 178 -1.72 18.21 2.07
N SER A 179 -1.53 17.07 1.40
CA SER A 179 -1.60 15.75 2.05
C SER A 179 -0.53 15.57 3.13
N ALA A 180 0.71 15.98 2.86
CA ALA A 180 1.80 15.92 3.84
C ALA A 180 1.52 16.82 5.05
N ILE A 181 0.98 18.03 4.85
CA ILE A 181 0.59 18.94 5.93
C ILE A 181 -0.52 18.32 6.79
N ILE A 182 -1.57 17.77 6.17
CA ILE A 182 -2.67 17.11 6.90
C ILE A 182 -2.14 15.92 7.70
N PHE A 183 -1.28 15.10 7.10
CA PHE A 183 -0.68 13.96 7.78
C PHE A 183 0.24 14.39 8.93
N ARG A 184 1.00 15.48 8.76
CA ARG A 184 1.82 16.07 9.82
C ARG A 184 0.98 16.64 10.96
N PHE A 185 -0.14 17.27 10.64
CA PHE A 185 -1.10 17.74 11.64
C PHE A 185 -1.76 16.58 12.39
N ALA A 186 -2.09 15.48 11.70
CA ALA A 186 -2.57 14.26 12.35
C ALA A 186 -1.50 13.63 13.26
N ASN A 187 -0.24 13.58 12.81
CA ASN A 187 0.86 13.05 13.60
C ASN A 187 1.28 13.94 14.79
N PHE A 188 0.99 15.24 14.74
CA PHE A 188 1.20 16.14 15.88
C PHE A 188 0.44 15.67 17.13
N PHE A 189 -0.72 15.04 16.97
CA PHE A 189 -1.48 14.46 18.07
C PHE A 189 -0.91 13.13 18.59
N VAL A 190 0.09 12.53 17.92
CA VAL A 190 0.60 11.18 18.24
C VAL A 190 2.05 11.18 18.75
N THR A 191 2.96 12.00 18.20
CA THR A 191 4.40 12.20 18.60
C THR A 191 5.27 10.90 18.72
N ALA A 192 6.55 10.80 18.37
CA ALA A 192 7.53 11.68 17.74
C ALA A 192 8.26 10.91 16.61
N GLU A 193 8.76 11.70 15.66
CA GLU A 193 9.57 11.35 14.50
C GLU A 193 10.94 10.76 14.88
N GLN A 194 11.29 9.63 14.27
CA GLN A 194 12.66 9.11 14.23
C GLN A 194 13.29 9.49 12.89
N SER A 195 14.21 10.45 12.92
CA SER A 195 15.10 10.77 11.80
C SER A 195 16.41 9.98 11.97
N GLY A 196 16.57 8.95 11.14
CA GLY A 196 17.77 8.09 11.11
C GLY A 196 18.85 8.67 10.19
N LYS A 197 20.07 8.84 10.72
CA LYS A 197 21.27 9.22 9.97
C LYS A 197 21.59 8.19 8.89
N CYS A 198 21.63 8.60 7.61
CA CYS A 198 22.17 7.79 6.53
C CYS A 198 23.70 7.88 6.52
N LYS A 199 24.39 6.73 6.72
CA LYS A 199 25.79 6.55 6.35
C LYS A 199 25.89 5.69 5.08
N SER A 200 26.88 6.04 4.25
CA SER A 200 27.15 5.55 2.90
C SER A 200 27.34 4.03 2.80
N TYR A 201 26.32 3.30 2.33
CA TYR A 201 26.42 1.91 1.86
C TYR A 201 25.69 1.68 0.53
N LEU A 202 25.75 2.65 -0.39
CA LEU A 202 24.95 2.69 -1.63
C LEU A 202 25.27 1.55 -2.62
N PHE A 203 26.52 1.08 -2.67
CA PHE A 203 26.92 -0.01 -3.57
C PHE A 203 26.54 -1.40 -3.04
N ILE A 204 26.71 -1.63 -1.74
CA ILE A 204 26.38 -2.92 -1.10
C ILE A 204 24.85 -3.11 -1.07
N SER A 205 24.09 -2.04 -0.83
CA SER A 205 22.63 -2.08 -0.90
C SER A 205 22.11 -2.37 -2.31
N GLY A 206 22.76 -1.84 -3.35
CA GLY A 206 22.42 -2.11 -4.74
C GLY A 206 22.61 -3.58 -5.13
N MET A 207 23.74 -4.19 -4.77
CA MET A 207 24.00 -5.61 -5.04
C MET A 207 23.06 -6.52 -4.25
N MET A 208 22.83 -6.23 -2.98
CA MET A 208 21.89 -6.99 -2.13
C MET A 208 20.45 -6.88 -2.67
N GLY A 209 20.06 -5.69 -3.15
CA GLY A 209 18.77 -5.46 -3.80
C GLY A 209 18.60 -6.28 -5.09
N ALA A 210 19.64 -6.35 -5.92
CA ALA A 210 19.61 -7.16 -7.14
C ALA A 210 19.47 -8.67 -6.84
N ILE A 211 20.18 -9.18 -5.84
CA ILE A 211 20.08 -10.58 -5.38
C ILE A 211 18.68 -10.86 -4.84
N PHE A 212 18.11 -9.95 -4.04
CA PHE A 212 16.75 -10.07 -3.53
C PHE A 212 15.73 -10.12 -4.68
N ILE A 213 15.84 -9.23 -5.68
CA ILE A 213 14.93 -9.22 -6.84
C ILE A 213 15.06 -10.53 -7.63
N PHE A 214 16.27 -11.03 -7.85
CA PHE A 214 16.51 -12.30 -8.53
C PHE A 214 15.88 -13.48 -7.78
N ALA A 215 16.11 -13.57 -6.47
CA ALA A 215 15.54 -14.61 -5.62
C ALA A 215 14.01 -14.55 -5.60
N HIS A 216 13.45 -13.35 -5.40
CA HIS A 216 12.00 -13.13 -5.41
C HIS A 216 11.38 -13.50 -6.76
N ARG A 217 12.03 -13.16 -7.88
CA ARG A 217 11.60 -13.57 -9.22
C ARG A 217 11.61 -15.09 -9.37
N HIS A 218 12.66 -15.77 -8.90
CA HIS A 218 12.77 -17.23 -8.99
C HIS A 218 11.68 -17.93 -8.17
N ILE A 219 11.39 -17.45 -6.96
CA ILE A 219 10.31 -17.96 -6.10
C ILE A 219 8.94 -17.73 -6.75
N SER A 220 8.70 -16.55 -7.32
CA SER A 220 7.44 -16.24 -8.02
C SER A 220 7.22 -17.17 -9.22
N ILE A 221 8.25 -17.37 -10.05
CA ILE A 221 8.20 -18.28 -11.21
C ILE A 221 8.01 -19.73 -10.75
N PHE A 222 8.70 -20.18 -9.70
CA PHE A 222 8.53 -21.51 -9.13
C PHE A 222 7.07 -21.75 -8.69
N ARG A 223 6.48 -20.78 -7.98
CA ARG A 223 5.09 -20.82 -7.53
C ARG A 223 4.11 -20.90 -8.70
N GLN A 224 4.40 -20.21 -9.80
CA GLN A 224 3.57 -20.25 -11.01
C GLN A 224 3.80 -21.52 -11.86
N ARG A 225 4.97 -22.15 -11.84
CA ARG A 225 5.26 -23.34 -12.67
C ARG A 225 4.89 -24.66 -11.98
N ASN A 226 4.96 -24.72 -10.66
CA ASN A 226 4.74 -25.97 -9.93
C ASN A 226 3.25 -26.37 -9.91
N LYS A 227 2.91 -27.48 -10.58
CA LYS A 227 1.54 -27.99 -10.70
C LYS A 227 0.96 -28.41 -9.35
N VAL A 228 1.79 -28.96 -8.45
CA VAL A 228 1.38 -29.37 -7.10
C VAL A 228 0.97 -28.16 -6.27
N PHE A 229 1.77 -27.08 -6.33
CA PHE A 229 1.47 -25.83 -5.65
C PHE A 229 0.15 -25.22 -6.16
N LYS A 230 -0.06 -25.22 -7.48
CA LYS A 230 -1.33 -24.80 -8.06
C LYS A 230 -2.47 -25.71 -7.61
N MET A 231 -2.31 -27.02 -7.55
CA MET A 231 -3.41 -27.91 -7.15
C MET A 231 -3.87 -27.68 -5.71
N ILE A 232 -2.92 -27.41 -4.80
CA ILE A 232 -3.19 -27.15 -3.38
C ILE A 232 -3.89 -25.80 -3.18
N PHE A 233 -3.43 -24.74 -3.86
CA PHE A 233 -3.92 -23.39 -3.61
C PHE A 233 -4.99 -22.91 -4.61
N LYS A 234 -4.94 -23.34 -5.88
CA LYS A 234 -5.83 -22.86 -6.96
C LYS A 234 -7.26 -23.39 -6.87
N ASN A 235 -7.50 -24.55 -6.23
CA ASN A 235 -8.85 -25.11 -6.09
C ASN A 235 -9.67 -24.49 -4.94
N LYS A 236 -9.08 -23.63 -4.08
CA LYS A 236 -9.82 -22.92 -3.01
C LYS A 236 -9.47 -21.43 -2.86
N TRP A 237 -8.33 -20.97 -3.38
CA TRP A 237 -7.88 -19.58 -3.26
C TRP A 237 -7.30 -19.09 -4.59
N VAL A 238 -8.10 -18.33 -5.33
CA VAL A 238 -7.68 -17.76 -6.61
C VAL A 238 -6.93 -16.46 -6.34
N LEU A 239 -5.60 -16.58 -6.34
CA LEU A 239 -4.66 -15.51 -6.70
C LEU A 239 -4.75 -15.22 -8.20
#